data_AF-A0A2X2BFT5-F1
#
_entry.id   AF-A0A2X2BFT5-F1
#
_cell.length_a   1.000
_cell.length_b   1.000
_cell.length_c   1.000
_cell.angle_alpha   90.00
_cell.angle_beta   90.00
_cell.angle_gamma   90.00
#
_symmetry.space_group_name_H-M   'P 1'
#
loop_
_entity.id
_entity.type
_entity.pdbx_description
1 polymer ?
#
loop_
_entity_poly.entity_id
_entity_poly.type
_entity_poly.pdbx_seq_one_letter_code
_entity_poly.pdbx_strand_id
1 'polypeptide(L)'
;MVGSGNNKKSMAYVENIAAFLKFATQIESGHHIFNYIDKPDFTMNELTDIIYTALDKRHSHIKVPYAIGLLGGYCFDILSKITRKEFPVSSIRIKKFCARTQFKSNNIDKTRFKAPVTLEQGIANTVKAEFSH
;
A
#
# COMPACT_ATOMS: atom_id res chain seq x y z
N MET A 1 5.99 8.42 -11.11
CA MET A 1 4.89 8.53 -10.11
C MET A 1 3.91 9.62 -10.54
N VAL A 2 2.60 9.48 -10.29
CA VAL A 2 1.60 10.55 -10.52
C VAL A 2 1.36 11.34 -9.22
N GLY A 3 1.37 12.67 -9.29
CA GLY A 3 1.19 13.56 -8.15
C GLY A 3 2.45 13.79 -7.32
N SER A 4 2.32 14.42 -6.14
CA SER A 4 3.45 14.82 -5.30
C SER A 4 4.14 13.65 -4.58
N GLY A 5 3.39 12.58 -4.31
CA GLY A 5 3.81 11.40 -3.54
C GLY A 5 3.74 11.56 -2.03
N ASN A 6 3.27 12.71 -1.53
CA ASN A 6 3.20 12.99 -0.09
C ASN A 6 1.98 12.36 0.60
N ASN A 7 1.09 11.72 -0.16
CA ASN A 7 -0.05 11.02 0.40
C ASN A 7 0.44 9.75 1.11
N LYS A 8 -0.05 9.55 2.34
CA LYS A 8 0.25 8.37 3.15
C LYS A 8 -0.75 7.24 2.89
N LYS A 9 -0.26 6.01 2.93
CA LYS A 9 -1.08 4.79 2.82
C LYS A 9 -0.79 3.85 3.98
N SER A 10 -1.85 3.44 4.66
CA SER A 10 -1.79 2.34 5.62
C SER A 10 -1.73 1.01 4.89
N MET A 11 -0.82 0.15 5.33
CA MET A 11 -0.56 -1.17 4.75
C MET A 11 -0.41 -2.19 5.88
N ALA A 12 -0.59 -3.46 5.54
CA ALA A 12 -0.37 -4.57 6.44
C ALA A 12 0.31 -5.69 5.67
N TYR A 13 1.43 -6.19 6.20
CA TYR A 13 2.13 -7.33 5.66
C TYR A 13 1.40 -8.62 6.04
N VAL A 14 1.23 -9.52 5.07
CA VAL A 14 0.36 -10.70 5.22
C VAL A 14 0.81 -11.60 6.38
N GLU A 15 2.12 -11.77 6.57
CA GLU A 15 2.66 -12.55 7.69
C GLU A 15 2.30 -11.94 9.06
N ASN A 16 2.35 -10.60 9.17
CA ASN A 16 1.98 -9.91 10.39
C ASN A 16 0.48 -10.05 10.68
N ILE A 17 -0.36 -10.00 9.65
CA ILE A 17 -1.81 -10.25 9.78
C ILE A 17 -2.05 -11.67 10.26
N ALA A 18 -1.37 -12.67 9.69
CA ALA A 18 -1.49 -14.05 10.11
C ALA A 18 -1.05 -14.25 11.58
N ALA A 19 0.06 -13.62 11.97
CA ALA A 19 0.53 -13.61 13.36
C ALA A 19 -0.49 -12.95 14.29
N PHE A 20 -1.11 -11.86 13.88
CA PHE A 20 -2.15 -11.18 14.65
C PHE A 20 -3.42 -12.03 14.79
N LEU A 21 -3.86 -12.71 13.72
CA LEU A 21 -4.99 -13.63 13.78
C LEU A 21 -4.71 -14.77 14.77
N LYS A 22 -3.50 -15.33 14.77
CA LYS A 22 -3.09 -16.33 15.76
C LYS A 22 -3.14 -15.78 17.18
N PHE A 23 -2.59 -14.58 17.39
CA PHE A 23 -2.66 -13.89 18.69
C PHE A 23 -4.10 -13.62 19.14
N ALA A 24 -4.97 -13.22 18.22
CA ALA A 24 -6.37 -12.89 18.51
C ALA A 24 -7.17 -14.08 19.07
N THR A 25 -6.78 -15.31 18.75
CA THR A 25 -7.40 -16.52 19.34
C THR A 25 -7.11 -16.70 20.83
N GLN A 26 -6.12 -15.98 21.37
CA GLN A 26 -5.71 -16.04 22.77
C GLN A 26 -6.27 -14.87 23.60
N ILE A 27 -7.02 -13.96 22.98
CA ILE A 27 -7.68 -12.86 23.68
C ILE A 27 -8.88 -13.42 24.45
N GLU A 28 -9.13 -12.86 25.64
CA GLU A 28 -10.27 -13.23 26.48
C GLU A 28 -11.59 -13.18 25.70
N SER A 29 -12.52 -14.08 26.06
CA SER A 29 -13.84 -14.17 25.42
C SER A 29 -14.57 -12.84 25.46
N GLY A 30 -15.06 -12.39 24.31
CA GLY A 30 -15.78 -11.13 24.18
C GLY A 30 -15.93 -10.71 22.73
N HIS A 31 -16.58 -9.57 22.52
CA HIS A 31 -16.71 -8.97 21.20
C HIS A 31 -15.58 -7.96 20.98
N HIS A 32 -14.67 -8.30 20.06
CA HIS A 32 -13.49 -7.47 19.77
C HIS A 32 -13.48 -7.04 18.31
N ILE A 33 -13.28 -5.74 18.06
CA ILE A 33 -13.14 -5.17 16.72
C ILE A 33 -11.76 -4.53 16.59
N PHE A 34 -11.00 -4.98 15.59
CA PHE A 34 -9.66 -4.48 15.29
C PHE A 34 -9.55 -4.00 13.84
N ASN A 35 -8.90 -2.85 13.65
CA ASN A 35 -8.35 -2.44 12.36
C ASN A 35 -6.84 -2.73 12.39
N TYR A 36 -6.40 -3.74 11.64
CA TYR A 36 -4.98 -4.11 11.58
C TYR A 36 -4.21 -3.27 10.56
N ILE A 37 -3.10 -2.68 11.01
CA ILE A 37 -2.21 -1.83 10.21
C ILE A 37 -0.80 -1.96 10.78
N ASP A 38 0.20 -2.15 9.93
CA ASP A 38 1.59 -2.05 10.36
C ASP A 38 2.03 -0.57 10.34
N LYS A 39 2.71 -0.14 11.40
CA LYS A 39 3.22 1.23 11.56
C LYS A 39 4.75 1.25 11.44
N PRO A 40 5.34 2.39 11.01
CA PRO A 40 4.69 3.65 10.60
C PRO A 40 4.02 3.56 9.22
N ASP A 41 3.02 4.42 8.95
CA ASP A 41 2.50 4.58 7.58
C ASP A 41 3.51 5.35 6.72
N PHE A 42 3.78 4.85 5.51
CA PHE A 42 4.65 5.50 4.54
C PHE A 42 3.88 6.41 3.58
N THR A 43 4.54 7.49 3.17
CA THR A 43 4.22 8.25 1.96
C THR A 43 4.54 7.42 0.72
N MET A 44 3.96 7.78 -0.43
CA MET A 44 4.31 7.11 -1.68
C MET A 44 5.78 7.31 -2.07
N ASN A 45 6.39 8.44 -1.71
CA ASN A 45 7.82 8.66 -1.92
C ASN A 45 8.65 7.62 -1.13
N GLU A 46 8.44 7.54 0.20
CA GLU A 46 9.13 6.57 1.07
C GLU A 46 8.90 5.13 0.61
N LEU A 47 7.65 4.78 0.25
CA LEU A 47 7.33 3.45 -0.28
C LEU A 47 8.13 3.14 -1.56
N THR A 48 8.20 4.07 -2.51
CA THR A 48 9.00 3.85 -3.72
C THR A 48 10.48 3.72 -3.42
N ASP A 49 11.01 4.49 -2.46
CA ASP A 49 12.42 4.43 -2.07
C ASP A 49 12.79 3.04 -1.53
N ILE A 50 11.95 2.47 -0.66
CA ILE A 50 12.12 1.10 -0.14
C ILE A 50 12.09 0.09 -1.28
N ILE A 51 11.16 0.20 -2.23
CA ILE A 51 11.04 -0.72 -3.38
C ILE A 51 12.28 -0.64 -4.27
N TYR A 52 12.73 0.56 -4.65
CA TYR A 52 13.92 0.74 -5.50
C TYR A 52 15.18 0.18 -4.83
N THR A 53 15.32 0.41 -3.52
CA THR A 53 16.42 -0.13 -2.71
C THR A 53 16.37 -1.66 -2.67
N ALA A 54 15.18 -2.25 -2.46
CA ALA A 54 15.01 -3.70 -2.43
C ALA A 54 15.32 -4.38 -3.77
N LEU A 55 15.08 -3.68 -4.89
CA LEU A 55 15.37 -4.15 -6.25
C LEU A 55 16.80 -3.87 -6.73
N ASP A 56 17.63 -3.18 -5.93
CA ASP A 56 18.93 -2.65 -6.35
C ASP A 56 18.83 -1.82 -7.66
N LYS A 57 17.78 -1.01 -7.78
CA LYS A 57 17.52 -0.15 -8.94
C LYS A 57 17.67 1.32 -8.58
N ARG A 58 18.21 2.10 -9.52
CA ARG A 58 18.28 3.56 -9.38
C ARG A 58 16.87 4.14 -9.36
N HIS A 59 16.64 5.07 -8.45
CA HIS A 59 15.34 5.73 -8.30
C HIS A 59 14.97 6.53 -9.56
N SER A 60 13.73 6.38 -10.03
CA SER A 60 13.17 7.22 -11.08
C SER A 60 12.43 8.41 -10.47
N HIS A 61 13.03 9.60 -10.58
CA HIS A 61 12.43 10.85 -10.11
C HIS A 61 11.36 11.42 -11.06
N ILE A 62 10.88 10.65 -12.04
CA ILE A 62 9.87 11.11 -12.99
C ILE A 62 8.53 11.30 -12.27
N LYS A 63 8.11 12.55 -12.14
CA LYS A 63 6.80 12.93 -11.59
C LYS A 63 5.89 13.45 -12.69
N VAL A 64 4.69 12.90 -12.76
CA VAL A 64 3.62 13.33 -13.67
C VAL A 64 2.63 14.17 -12.88
N PRO A 65 2.34 15.42 -13.29
CA PRO A 65 1.30 16.24 -12.67
C PRO A 65 -0.04 15.50 -12.60
N TYR A 66 -0.77 15.67 -11.49
CA TYR A 66 -2.03 14.95 -11.26
C TYR A 66 -3.05 15.16 -12.39
N ALA A 67 -3.16 16.39 -12.92
CA ALA A 67 -4.06 16.69 -14.04
C ALA A 67 -3.71 15.90 -15.30
N ILE A 68 -2.43 15.81 -15.66
CA ILE A 68 -1.96 15.04 -16.82
C ILE A 68 -2.22 13.54 -16.61
N GLY A 69 -1.92 13.03 -15.42
CA GLY A 69 -2.24 11.65 -15.05
C GLY A 69 -3.72 11.38 -15.20
N LEU A 70 -4.57 12.25 -14.65
CA LEU A 70 -6.02 12.10 -14.68
C LEU A 70 -6.59 12.13 -16.11
N LEU A 71 -6.08 13.02 -16.97
CA LEU A 71 -6.43 13.04 -18.40
C LEU A 71 -6.09 11.70 -19.07
N GLY A 72 -4.88 11.18 -18.86
CA GLY A 72 -4.51 9.85 -19.34
C GLY A 72 -5.43 8.75 -18.81
N GLY A 73 -5.80 8.81 -17.52
CA GLY A 73 -6.77 7.90 -16.92
C GLY A 73 -8.14 7.93 -17.61
N TYR A 74 -8.66 9.10 -17.97
CA TYR A 74 -9.91 9.21 -18.72
C TYR A 74 -9.79 8.65 -20.14
N CYS A 75 -8.67 8.85 -20.82
CA CYS A 75 -8.42 8.23 -22.11
C CYS A 75 -8.49 6.70 -22.02
N PHE A 76 -7.85 6.09 -21.01
CA PHE A 76 -7.92 4.64 -20.80
C PHE A 76 -9.31 4.16 -20.37
N ASP A 77 -10.10 4.97 -19.64
CA ASP A 77 -11.49 4.64 -19.31
C ASP A 77 -12.37 4.57 -20.57
N ILE A 78 -12.18 5.51 -21.51
CA ILE A 78 -12.89 5.52 -22.78
C ILE A 78 -12.47 4.30 -23.62
N LEU A 79 -11.17 4.03 -23.73
CA LEU A 79 -10.65 2.85 -24.43
C LEU A 79 -11.16 1.55 -23.81
N SER A 80 -11.25 1.46 -22.48
CA SER A 80 -11.83 0.31 -21.76
C SER A 80 -13.27 0.06 -22.19
N LYS A 81 -14.10 1.10 -22.26
CA LYS A 81 -15.50 0.99 -22.70
C LYS A 81 -15.62 0.56 -24.17
N ILE A 82 -14.78 1.10 -25.05
CA ILE A 82 -14.79 0.77 -26.48
C ILE A 82 -14.34 -0.67 -26.72
N THR A 83 -13.24 -1.07 -26.08
CA THR A 83 -12.61 -2.39 -26.29
C THR A 83 -13.24 -3.49 -25.44
N ARG A 84 -14.06 -3.13 -24.45
CA ARG A 84 -14.59 -4.02 -23.39
C ARG A 84 -13.48 -4.79 -22.64
N LYS A 85 -12.29 -4.19 -22.54
CA LYS A 85 -11.13 -4.76 -21.83
C LYS A 85 -10.77 -3.87 -20.65
N GLU A 86 -10.44 -4.47 -19.52
CA GLU A 86 -9.91 -3.72 -18.38
C GLU A 86 -8.45 -3.34 -18.61
N PHE A 87 -8.13 -2.07 -18.43
CA PHE A 87 -6.76 -1.57 -18.47
C PHE A 87 -6.16 -1.39 -17.07
N PRO A 88 -4.84 -1.56 -16.91
CA PRO A 88 -4.15 -1.33 -15.64
C PRO A 88 -4.30 0.10 -15.11
N VAL A 89 -4.42 1.07 -16.01
CA VAL A 89 -4.58 2.50 -15.71
C VAL A 89 -6.03 2.91 -15.95
N SER A 90 -6.60 3.65 -15.01
CA SER A 90 -7.94 4.24 -15.11
C SER A 90 -8.01 5.53 -14.29
N SER A 91 -8.96 6.41 -14.59
CA SER A 91 -9.09 7.66 -13.84
C SER A 91 -9.33 7.40 -12.34
N ILE A 92 -10.08 6.36 -12.01
CA ILE A 92 -10.36 6.00 -10.61
C ILE A 92 -9.15 5.40 -9.90
N ARG A 93 -8.31 4.62 -10.59
CA ARG A 93 -7.05 4.11 -10.02
C ARG A 93 -6.07 5.25 -9.75
N ILE A 94 -6.02 6.26 -10.62
CA ILE A 94 -5.18 7.46 -10.40
C ILE A 94 -5.70 8.28 -9.21
N LYS A 95 -7.01 8.53 -9.14
CA LYS A 95 -7.64 9.19 -7.97
C LYS A 95 -7.31 8.46 -6.67
N LYS A 96 -7.50 7.13 -6.63
CA LYS A 96 -7.20 6.29 -5.45
C LYS A 96 -5.70 6.24 -5.12
N PHE A 97 -4.83 6.23 -6.13
CA PHE A 97 -3.39 6.24 -5.95
C PHE A 97 -2.94 7.53 -5.25
N CYS A 98 -3.39 8.70 -5.73
CA CYS A 98 -3.03 10.00 -5.15
C CYS A 98 -3.80 10.35 -3.87
N ALA A 99 -4.89 9.65 -3.55
CA ALA A 99 -5.63 9.85 -2.31
C ALA A 99 -4.84 9.37 -1.08
N ARG A 100 -5.05 10.07 0.04
CA ARG A 100 -4.60 9.65 1.37
C ARG A 100 -5.54 8.57 1.89
N THR A 101 -4.99 7.41 2.21
CA THR A 101 -5.75 6.26 2.74
C THR A 101 -5.06 5.77 3.99
N GLN A 102 -5.32 6.46 5.11
CA GLN A 102 -4.77 6.11 6.41
C GLN A 102 -5.88 5.71 7.35
N PHE A 103 -5.62 4.67 8.14
CA PHE A 103 -6.55 4.18 9.13
C PHE A 103 -5.92 4.26 10.53
N LYS A 104 -6.78 4.33 11.55
CA LYS A 104 -6.39 4.29 12.95
C LYS A 104 -6.42 2.83 13.44
N SER A 105 -5.39 2.42 14.18
CA SER A 105 -5.22 1.08 14.74
C SER A 105 -5.29 1.06 16.28
N ASN A 106 -5.94 2.06 16.89
CA ASN A 106 -5.91 2.32 18.34
C ASN A 106 -6.28 1.12 19.23
N ASN A 107 -7.08 0.16 18.75
CA ASN A 107 -7.46 -1.01 19.55
C ASN A 107 -6.34 -2.06 19.61
N ILE A 108 -5.53 -2.19 18.57
CA ILE A 108 -4.35 -3.07 18.57
C ILE A 108 -3.28 -2.54 19.50
N ASP A 109 -3.09 -1.22 19.54
CA ASP A 109 -2.09 -0.57 20.39
C ASP A 109 -2.36 -0.80 21.90
N LYS A 110 -3.60 -1.15 22.27
CA LYS A 110 -3.99 -1.53 23.63
C LYS A 110 -3.65 -2.99 23.96
N THR A 111 -3.32 -3.79 22.96
CA THR A 111 -2.88 -5.18 23.14
C THR A 111 -1.37 -5.23 23.37
N ARG A 112 -0.85 -6.39 23.77
CA ARG A 112 0.61 -6.64 23.84
C ARG A 112 1.17 -7.24 22.55
N PHE A 113 0.40 -7.25 21.47
CA PHE A 113 0.84 -7.80 20.20
C PHE A 113 2.02 -6.99 19.64
N LYS A 114 3.03 -7.70 19.16
CA LYS A 114 4.15 -7.13 18.41
C LYS A 114 4.23 -7.85 17.08
N ALA A 115 4.17 -7.08 16.00
CA ALA A 115 4.34 -7.62 14.66
C ALA A 115 5.73 -8.27 14.53
N PRO A 116 5.84 -9.49 13.99
CA PRO A 116 7.13 -10.18 13.85
C PRO A 116 8.05 -9.52 12.82
N VAL A 117 7.48 -8.82 11.82
CA VAL A 117 8.21 -8.22 10.72
C VAL A 117 7.89 -6.72 10.65
N THR A 118 8.89 -5.88 10.42
CA THR A 118 8.65 -4.44 10.17
C THR A 118 7.99 -4.23 8.82
N LEU A 119 7.20 -3.16 8.65
CA LEU A 119 6.54 -2.89 7.36
C LEU A 119 7.55 -2.74 6.22
N GLU A 120 8.68 -2.06 6.48
CA GLU A 120 9.78 -1.92 5.52
C GLU A 120 10.34 -3.28 5.08
N GLN A 121 10.62 -4.18 6.03
CA GLN A 121 11.09 -5.52 5.73
C GLN A 121 10.03 -6.32 4.96
N GLY A 122 8.76 -6.21 5.32
CA GLY A 122 7.66 -6.86 4.61
C GLY A 122 7.54 -6.41 3.15
N ILE A 123 7.71 -5.11 2.88
CA ILE A 123 7.78 -4.57 1.52
C ILE A 123 8.98 -5.15 0.78
N ALA A 124 10.18 -5.11 1.38
CA ALA A 124 11.39 -5.62 0.76
C ALA A 124 11.31 -7.12 0.44
N ASN A 125 10.77 -7.93 1.36
CA ASN A 125 10.54 -9.36 1.18
C ASN A 125 9.60 -9.62 0.00
N THR A 126 8.47 -8.90 -0.04
CA THR A 126 7.47 -9.02 -1.12
C THR A 126 8.09 -8.71 -2.47
N VAL A 127 8.81 -7.59 -2.56
CA VAL A 127 9.43 -7.14 -3.80
C VAL A 127 10.49 -8.13 -4.29
N LYS A 128 11.33 -8.64 -3.38
CA LYS A 128 12.36 -9.63 -3.73
C LYS A 128 11.76 -10.97 -4.19
N ALA A 129 10.70 -11.42 -3.52
CA ALA A 129 10.01 -12.66 -3.89
C ALA A 129 9.36 -12.58 -5.28
N GLU A 130 8.76 -11.45 -5.63
CA GLU A 130 7.96 -11.30 -6.86
C GLU A 130 8.79 -10.83 -8.08
N PHE A 131 9.91 -10.13 -7.86
CA PHE A 131 10.59 -9.37 -8.93
C PHE A 131 12.12 -9.54 -9.01
N SER A 132 12.77 -10.32 -8.14
CA SER A 132 14.24 -10.55 -8.19
C SER A 132 14.64 -11.69 -9.15
N HIS A 133 14.07 -11.73 -10.36
CA HIS A 133 14.45 -12.68 -11.41
C HIS A 133 15.02 -11.95 -12.61
#